data_AF-L8LXW6-F1
#
_entry.id   AF-L8LXW6-F1
#
_cell.length_a   1.000
_cell.length_b   1.000
_cell.length_c   1.000
_cell.angle_alpha   90.00
_cell.angle_beta   90.00
_cell.angle_gamma   90.00
#
_symmetry.space_group_name_H-M   'P 1'
#
loop_
_entity.id
_entity.type
_entity.pdbx_description
1 polymer ?
#
loop_
_entity_poly.entity_id
_entity_poly.type
_entity_poly.pdbx_seq_one_letter_code
_entity_poly.pdbx_strand_id
1 'polypeptide(L)' 'MKPEQQEKLNYYVEKIAKILYQEAKDGQLQNLEAIEETIRAQTLEYITPQIGVFFSKKPQEQAQVEGDR' A
#
# COMPACT_ATOMS: atom_id res chain seq x y z
N MET A 1 -8.03 -11.28 9.19
CA MET A 1 -6.58 -11.60 9.32
C MET A 1 -6.36 -12.37 10.60
N LYS A 2 -5.32 -13.23 10.67
CA LYS A 2 -4.85 -13.76 11.97
C LYS A 2 -4.23 -12.61 12.79
N PRO A 3 -4.23 -12.66 14.13
CA PRO A 3 -3.66 -11.59 14.97
C PRO A 3 -2.23 -11.20 14.59
N GLU A 4 -1.35 -12.18 14.38
CA GLU A 4 0.04 -11.95 13.94
C GLU A 4 0.16 -11.23 12.59
N GLN A 5 -0.79 -11.47 11.68
CA GLN A 5 -0.84 -10.79 10.37
C GLN A 5 -1.32 -9.35 10.54
N GLN A 6 -2.25 -9.09 11.47
CA GLN A 6 -2.71 -7.75 11.78
C GLN A 6 -1.61 -6.91 12.43
N GLU A 7 -0.83 -7.47 13.35
CA GLU A 7 0.31 -6.77 13.97
C GLU A 7 1.36 -6.38 12.93
N LYS A 8 1.71 -7.32 12.03
CA LYS A 8 2.61 -7.04 10.91
C LYS A 8 2.05 -5.95 10.01
N LEU A 9 0.77 -6.03 9.67
CA LEU A 9 0.11 -5.01 8.85
C LEU A 9 0.19 -3.63 9.52
N ASN A 10 -0.15 -3.54 10.81
CA ASN A 10 -0.10 -2.28 11.57
C ASN A 10 1.32 -1.69 11.59
N TYR A 11 2.35 -2.53 11.81
CA TYR A 11 3.74 -2.10 11.78
C TYR A 11 4.11 -1.48 10.42
N TYR A 12 3.75 -2.14 9.31
CA TYR A 12 4.06 -1.62 7.97
C TYR A 12 3.27 -0.34 7.66
N VAL A 13 1.98 -0.29 8.04
CA VAL A 13 1.14 0.89 7.86
C VAL A 13 1.71 2.08 8.63
N GLU A 14 2.20 1.90 9.85
CA GLU A 14 2.83 2.98 10.62
C GLU A 14 4.07 3.55 9.92
N LYS A 15 4.91 2.68 9.35
CA LYS A 15 6.11 3.12 8.60
C LYS A 15 5.74 3.88 7.34
N ILE A 16 4.74 3.40 6.59
CA ILE A 16 4.21 4.05 5.41
C ILE A 16 3.61 5.42 5.77
N ALA A 17 2.81 5.48 6.83
CA ALA A 17 2.18 6.72 7.29
C ALA A 17 3.22 7.80 7.64
N LYS A 18 4.34 7.44 8.27
CA LYS A 18 5.43 8.38 8.57
C LYS A 18 6.05 8.99 7.32
N ILE A 19 6.24 8.18 6.27
CA ILE A 19 6.78 8.64 4.98
C ILE A 19 5.78 9.58 4.31
N LEU A 20 4.51 9.17 4.22
CA LEU A 20 3.47 9.97 3.57
C LEU A 20 3.17 11.29 4.29
N TYR A 21 3.25 11.29 5.61
CA TYR A 21 3.12 12.50 6.42
C TYR A 21 4.22 13.53 6.11
N GLN A 22 5.45 13.09 5.86
CA GLN A 22 6.57 13.97 5.49
C GLN A 22 6.42 14.58 4.10
N GLU A 23 5.69 13.92 3.21
CA GLU A 23 5.40 14.41 1.85
C GLU A 23 4.21 15.38 1.81
N ALA A 24 3.36 15.39 2.85
CA ALA A 24 2.22 16.28 2.93
C ALA A 24 2.67 17.74 3.10
N LYS A 25 2.13 18.63 2.27
CA LYS A 25 2.40 20.07 2.27
C LYS A 25 1.53 20.79 3.31
N ASP A 26 1.93 22.02 3.62
CA ASP A 26 1.15 22.91 4.47
C ASP A 26 -0.29 23.06 3.95
N GLY A 27 -1.27 22.95 4.87
CA GLY A 27 -2.70 23.01 4.52
C GLY A 27 -3.35 21.65 4.24
N GLN A 28 -2.58 20.61 3.92
CA GLN A 28 -3.13 19.30 3.53
C GLN A 28 -3.61 18.44 4.69
N LEU A 29 -3.23 18.78 5.93
CA LEU A 29 -3.56 18.00 7.15
C LEU A 29 -4.36 18.81 8.17
N GLN A 30 -5.12 19.81 7.73
CA GLN A 30 -5.78 20.78 8.62
C GLN A 30 -7.12 20.29 9.18
N ASN A 31 -7.83 19.44 8.45
CA ASN A 31 -9.12 18.88 8.85
C ASN A 31 -9.28 17.48 8.27
N LEU A 32 -10.33 16.76 8.68
CA LEU A 32 -10.54 15.37 8.26
C LEU A 32 -10.73 15.20 6.75
N GLU A 33 -11.36 16.18 6.08
CA GLU A 33 -11.56 16.17 4.63
C GLU A 33 -10.21 16.29 3.90
N ALA A 34 -9.41 17.29 4.24
CA ALA A 34 -8.09 17.50 3.66
C ALA A 34 -7.14 16.30 3.92
N ILE A 35 -7.20 15.74 5.14
CA ILE A 35 -6.43 14.53 5.50
C ILE A 35 -6.83 13.36 4.60
N GLU A 36 -8.13 13.13 4.44
CA GLU A 36 -8.65 12.02 3.63
C GLU A 36 -8.27 12.19 2.15
N GLU A 37 -8.46 13.37 1.58
CA GLU A 37 -8.07 13.68 0.20
C GLU A 37 -6.57 13.45 -0.03
N THR A 38 -5.75 13.89 0.92
CA THR A 38 -4.29 13.73 0.87
C THR A 38 -3.90 12.26 0.93
N ILE A 39 -4.46 11.50 1.87
CA ILE A 39 -4.20 10.05 1.99
C ILE A 39 -4.63 9.33 0.71
N ARG A 40 -5.81 9.64 0.16
CA ARG A 40 -6.31 9.04 -1.07
C ARG A 40 -5.36 9.33 -2.24
N ALA A 41 -4.97 10.59 -2.44
CA ALA A 41 -4.08 10.98 -3.52
C ALA A 41 -2.72 10.26 -3.41
N GLN A 42 -2.09 10.31 -2.24
CA GLN A 42 -0.78 9.70 -2.01
C GLN A 42 -0.81 8.17 -2.11
N THR A 43 -1.87 7.52 -1.63
CA THR A 43 -2.01 6.06 -1.75
C THR A 43 -2.25 5.62 -3.19
N LEU A 44 -2.98 6.39 -3.99
CA LEU A 44 -3.16 6.12 -5.43
C LEU A 44 -1.87 6.32 -6.20
N GLU A 45 -1.09 7.36 -5.88
CA GLU A 45 0.15 7.68 -6.58
C GLU A 45 1.29 6.71 -6.23
N TYR A 46 1.52 6.46 -4.94
CA TYR A 46 2.74 5.76 -4.49
C TYR A 46 2.53 4.29 -4.14
N ILE A 47 1.37 3.92 -3.56
CA ILE A 47 1.20 2.59 -2.91
C ILE A 47 0.44 1.62 -3.80
N THR A 48 -0.71 2.06 -4.32
CA THR A 48 -1.62 1.22 -5.12
C THR A 48 -0.93 0.59 -6.34
N PRO A 49 -0.06 1.32 -7.10
CA PRO A 49 0.65 0.71 -8.22
C PRO A 49 1.58 -0.42 -7.79
N GLN A 50 2.26 -0.31 -6.64
CA GLN A 50 3.15 -1.37 -6.13
C GLN A 50 2.35 -2.63 -5.78
N ILE A 51 1.19 -2.47 -5.14
CA ILE A 51 0.26 -3.57 -4.82
C ILE A 51 -0.27 -4.20 -6.12
N GLY A 52 -0.70 -3.37 -7.07
CA GLY A 52 -1.16 -3.82 -8.39
C GLY A 52 -0.09 -4.62 -9.14
N VAL A 53 1.15 -4.13 -9.17
CA VAL A 53 2.29 -4.84 -9.76
C VAL A 53 2.52 -6.18 -9.05
N PHE A 54 2.52 -6.21 -7.72
CA PHE A 54 2.68 -7.45 -6.95
C PHE A 54 1.62 -8.49 -7.31
N PHE A 55 0.34 -8.08 -7.38
CA PHE A 55 -0.74 -8.99 -7.77
C PHE A 55 -0.69 -9.39 -9.23
N SER A 56 -0.24 -8.51 -10.14
CA SER A 56 -0.13 -8.81 -11.57
C SER A 56 0.95 -9.83 -11.91
N LYS A 57 1.99 -9.97 -11.05
CA LYS A 57 3.13 -10.87 -11.27
C LYS A 57 2.92 -12.27 -10.69
N LYS A 58 2.02 -12.42 -9.72
CA LYS A 58 1.72 -13.71 -9.08
C LYS A 58 1.14 -14.82 -9.99
N PRO A 59 0.39 -14.54 -11.08
CA PRO A 59 -0.12 -15.61 -11.94
C PRO A 59 0.95 -16.36 -12.75
N GLN A 60 2.18 -15.85 -12.86
CA GLN A 60 3.20 -16.47 -13.72
C GLN A 60 4.07 -17.53 -13.03
N GLU A 61 4.16 -17.55 -11.69
CA GLU A 61 4.92 -18.58 -10.97
C GLU A 61 4.16 -19.92 -10.87
N GLN A 62 2.84 -19.94 -11.03
CA GLN A 62 2.03 -21.17 -11.01
C GLN A 62 1.83 -21.79 -12.39
N ALA A 63 2.05 -21.05 -13.49
CA ALA A 63 1.85 -21.55 -14.85
C ALA A 63 3.07 -22.27 -15.46
N GLN A 64 4.26 -22.19 -14.85
CA GLN A 64 5.49 -22.82 -15.38
C GLN A 64 5.79 -24.21 -14.81
N VAL A 65 4.94 -24.77 -13.95
CA VAL A 65 5.15 -26.10 -13.35
C VAL A 65 4.35 -27.24 -14.00
N GLU A 66 3.46 -26.95 -14.96
CA GLU A 66 2.66 -27.96 -15.67
C GLU A 66 3.09 -28.22 -17.12
N GLY A 67 4.14 -27.54 -17.61
CA GLY A 67 4.62 -27.67 -18.99
C GLY A 67 5.81 -28.60 -19.20
N ASP A 68 6.20 -29.41 -18.21
CA ASP A 68 7.36 -30.32 -18.28
C ASP A 68 7.01 -31.68 -17.68
N ARG A 69 6.08 -32.41 -18.32
CA ARG A 69 5.83 -33.85 -18.15
C ARG A 69 5.37 -34.49 -19.46
#